data_AF-A0A0G1N0W1-F1
#
_entry.id   AF-A0A0G1N0W1-F1
#
_cell.length_a   1.000
_cell.length_b   1.000
_cell.length_c   1.000
_cell.angle_alpha   90.00
_cell.angle_beta   90.00
_cell.angle_gamma   90.00
#
_symmetry.space_group_name_H-M   'P 1'
#
loop_
_entity.id
_entity.type
_entity.pdbx_description
1 polymer ?
#
loop_
_entity_poly.entity_id
_entity_poly.type
_entity_poly.pdbx_seq_one_letter_code
_entity_poly.pdbx_strand_id
1 'polypeptide(L)'
;MELEKAKQIAEEYIESVRDDYQRIEIVGSIRRGKPIVKDIDLVAIPKIPQTRKILKTEYKGIVIETYLTTEENYECLRLFRTGSADHNIRLCMEARRRGWQLKASGDGLITPNGVIRTEEDILVSLLGQYVEPRNRR
;
A
#
# COMPACT_ATOMS: atom_id res chain seq x y z
N MET A 1 -8.62 -11.03 13.73
CA MET A 1 -7.80 -12.25 13.70
C MET A 1 -6.39 -11.90 14.16
N GLU A 2 -5.67 -12.85 14.76
CA GLU A 2 -4.27 -12.65 15.16
C GLU A 2 -3.37 -12.43 13.94
N LEU A 3 -2.33 -11.60 14.10
CA LEU A 3 -1.39 -11.24 13.04
C LEU A 3 -0.80 -12.45 12.31
N GLU A 4 -0.32 -13.44 13.07
CA GLU A 4 0.34 -14.62 12.50
C GLU A 4 -0.61 -15.43 11.62
N LYS A 5 -1.85 -15.61 12.09
CA LYS A 5 -2.91 -16.27 11.31
C LYS A 5 -3.25 -15.49 10.04
N ALA A 6 -3.34 -14.17 10.14
CA ALA A 6 -3.61 -13.32 8.97
C ALA A 6 -2.51 -13.43 7.92
N LYS A 7 -1.25 -13.41 8.38
CA LYS A 7 -0.06 -13.50 7.53
C LYS A 7 0.00 -14.83 6.79
N GLN A 8 -0.23 -15.95 7.49
CA GLN A 8 -0.27 -17.27 6.88
C GLN A 8 -1.34 -17.36 5.78
N ILE A 9 -2.55 -16.86 6.04
CA ILE A 9 -3.64 -16.86 5.06
C ILE A 9 -3.30 -15.98 3.85
N ALA A 10 -2.69 -14.82 4.07
CA ALA A 10 -2.27 -13.92 3.01
C ALA A 10 -1.18 -14.54 2.14
N GLU A 11 -0.17 -15.18 2.74
CA GLU A 11 0.93 -15.84 2.02
C GLU A 11 0.45 -17.03 1.20
N GLU A 12 -0.44 -17.86 1.76
CA GLU A 12 -1.04 -18.98 1.03
C GLU A 12 -1.90 -18.50 -0.15
N TYR A 13 -2.68 -17.44 0.05
CA TYR A 13 -3.44 -16.82 -1.04
C TYR A 13 -2.50 -16.28 -2.13
N ILE A 14 -1.46 -15.53 -1.75
CA ILE A 14 -0.45 -14.99 -2.68
C ILE A 14 0.17 -16.12 -3.49
N GLU A 15 0.53 -17.24 -2.86
CA GLU A 15 1.08 -18.40 -3.57
C GLU A 15 0.10 -18.93 -4.63
N SER A 16 -1.17 -19.07 -4.26
CA SER A 16 -2.20 -19.62 -5.16
C SER A 16 -2.50 -18.77 -6.39
N VAL A 17 -2.14 -17.48 -6.37
CA VAL A 17 -2.42 -16.53 -7.46
C VAL A 17 -1.15 -15.91 -8.06
N ARG A 18 0.04 -16.33 -7.62
CA ARG A 18 1.31 -15.66 -7.93
C ARG A 18 1.55 -15.53 -9.44
N ASP A 19 1.13 -16.52 -10.22
CA ASP A 19 1.32 -16.55 -11.66
C ASP A 19 0.50 -15.51 -12.44
N ASP A 20 -0.53 -14.92 -11.84
CA ASP A 20 -1.33 -13.87 -12.48
C ASP A 20 -0.72 -12.47 -12.33
N TYR A 21 0.24 -12.32 -11.43
CA TYR A 21 0.82 -11.03 -11.05
C TYR A 21 2.31 -10.95 -11.37
N GLN A 22 2.74 -9.80 -11.87
CA GLN A 22 4.16 -9.46 -11.95
C GLN A 22 4.72 -9.21 -10.54
N ARG A 23 3.90 -8.58 -9.68
CA ARG A 23 4.22 -8.29 -8.28
C ARG A 23 2.94 -8.36 -7.45
N ILE A 24 3.02 -8.93 -6.25
CA ILE A 24 1.94 -8.89 -5.26
C ILE A 24 2.57 -8.85 -3.86
N GLU A 25 2.11 -7.95 -3.00
CA GLU A 25 2.69 -7.75 -1.66
C GLU A 25 1.60 -7.46 -0.62
N ILE A 26 1.83 -7.94 0.60
CA ILE A 26 0.99 -7.65 1.77
C ILE A 26 1.18 -6.19 2.19
N VAL A 27 0.08 -5.47 2.38
CA VAL A 27 0.05 -4.09 2.90
C VAL A 27 -0.87 -4.01 4.12
N GLY A 28 -1.45 -2.84 4.37
CA GLY A 28 -2.44 -2.67 5.44
C GLY A 28 -1.90 -3.00 6.82
N SER A 29 -2.80 -3.51 7.66
CA SER A 29 -2.52 -3.73 9.08
C SER A 29 -1.48 -4.82 9.34
N ILE A 30 -1.37 -5.81 8.45
CA ILE A 30 -0.36 -6.87 8.52
C ILE A 30 1.03 -6.28 8.32
N ARG A 31 1.24 -5.46 7.27
CA ARG A 31 2.54 -4.80 7.04
C ARG A 31 2.92 -3.86 8.19
N ARG A 32 1.94 -3.27 8.88
CA ARG A 32 2.18 -2.46 10.10
C ARG A 32 2.35 -3.30 11.38
N GLY A 33 2.22 -4.62 11.32
CA GLY A 33 2.37 -5.52 12.47
C GLY A 33 1.32 -5.32 13.55
N LYS A 34 0.09 -4.94 13.21
CA LYS A 34 -0.99 -4.82 14.21
C LYS A 34 -1.30 -6.21 14.80
N PRO A 35 -1.41 -6.35 16.13
CA PRO A 35 -1.68 -7.65 16.75
C PRO A 35 -3.02 -8.23 16.29
N ILE A 36 -4.03 -7.37 16.16
CA ILE A 36 -5.36 -7.71 15.66
C ILE A 36 -5.55 -7.15 14.26
N VAL A 37 -5.69 -8.06 13.30
CA VAL A 37 -5.96 -7.79 11.89
C VAL A 37 -7.46 -7.95 11.62
N LYS A 38 -8.06 -7.00 10.90
CA LYS A 38 -9.50 -7.02 10.56
C LYS A 38 -9.74 -7.64 9.19
N ASP A 39 -8.89 -7.26 8.24
CA ASP A 39 -8.92 -7.53 6.82
C ASP A 39 -7.50 -7.76 6.29
N ILE A 40 -7.40 -8.41 5.13
CA ILE A 40 -6.13 -8.61 4.42
C ILE A 40 -6.11 -7.68 3.22
N ASP A 41 -5.21 -6.70 3.24
CA ASP A 41 -4.96 -5.81 2.12
C ASP A 41 -3.71 -6.26 1.35
N LEU A 42 -3.80 -6.32 0.02
CA LEU A 42 -2.69 -6.60 -0.89
C LEU A 42 -2.54 -5.49 -1.92
N VAL A 43 -1.33 -5.23 -2.41
CA VAL A 43 -1.11 -4.40 -3.60
C VAL A 43 -0.46 -5.25 -4.68
N ALA A 44 -0.93 -5.15 -5.92
CA ALA A 44 -0.48 -6.02 -6.98
C ALA A 44 -0.40 -5.34 -8.36
N ILE A 45 0.57 -5.77 -9.16
CA ILE A 45 0.72 -5.43 -10.58
C ILE A 45 0.33 -6.69 -11.37
N PRO A 46 -0.84 -6.70 -12.03
CA PRO A 46 -1.26 -7.87 -12.79
C PRO A 46 -0.43 -8.01 -14.08
N LYS A 47 -0.18 -9.24 -14.54
CA LYS A 47 0.48 -9.48 -15.83
C LYS A 47 -0.39 -9.02 -17.00
N ILE A 48 -1.70 -9.16 -16.86
CA ILE A 48 -2.70 -8.71 -17.84
C ILE A 48 -3.40 -7.48 -17.27
N PRO A 49 -3.40 -6.34 -17.99
CA PRO A 49 -4.07 -5.12 -17.55
C PRO A 49 -5.54 -5.37 -17.18
N GLN A 50 -5.95 -4.84 -16.03
CA GLN A 50 -7.32 -4.96 -15.53
C GLN A 50 -8.01 -3.60 -15.57
N THR A 51 -9.30 -3.59 -15.89
CA THR A 51 -10.12 -2.35 -15.81
C THR A 51 -10.50 -2.02 -14.37
N ARG A 52 -10.54 -3.02 -13.49
CA ARG A 52 -10.82 -2.86 -12.06
C ARG A 52 -9.57 -2.37 -11.32
N LYS A 53 -9.79 -1.48 -10.34
CA LYS A 53 -8.72 -1.01 -9.43
C LYS A 53 -8.61 -1.84 -8.15
N ILE A 54 -9.69 -2.52 -7.76
CA ILE A 54 -9.75 -3.32 -6.53
C ILE A 54 -10.45 -4.63 -6.88
N LEU A 55 -9.86 -5.74 -6.46
CA LEU A 55 -10.48 -7.05 -6.45
C LEU A 55 -10.80 -7.43 -5.00
N LYS A 56 -12.01 -7.91 -4.75
CA LYS A 56 -12.40 -8.48 -3.46
C LYS A 56 -12.63 -9.96 -3.65
N THR A 57 -11.92 -10.77 -2.90
CA THR A 57 -11.97 -12.23 -2.99
C THR A 57 -12.22 -12.80 -1.61
N GLU A 58 -13.18 -13.70 -1.50
CA GLU A 58 -13.33 -14.50 -0.27
C GLU A 58 -12.36 -15.68 -0.33
N TYR A 59 -11.52 -15.81 0.68
CA TYR A 59 -10.56 -16.90 0.81
C TYR A 59 -10.55 -17.39 2.26
N LYS A 60 -10.87 -18.66 2.47
CA LYS A 60 -11.00 -19.29 3.80
C LYS A 60 -11.90 -18.50 4.77
N GLY A 61 -13.00 -17.94 4.25
CA GLY A 61 -13.97 -17.16 5.03
C GLY A 61 -13.49 -15.76 5.43
N ILE A 62 -12.42 -15.26 4.82
CA ILE A 62 -11.90 -13.90 5.00
C ILE A 62 -11.95 -13.16 3.67
N VAL A 63 -12.31 -11.88 3.72
CA VAL A 63 -12.24 -10.99 2.57
C VAL A 63 -10.81 -10.49 2.41
N ILE A 64 -10.24 -10.75 1.24
CA ILE A 64 -8.97 -10.20 0.79
C ILE A 64 -9.26 -9.09 -0.23
N GLU A 65 -8.71 -7.90 0.01
CA GLU A 65 -8.79 -6.77 -0.91
C GLU A 65 -7.45 -6.57 -1.62
N THR A 66 -7.40 -6.84 -2.93
CA THR A 66 -6.21 -6.65 -3.77
C THR A 66 -6.34 -5.35 -4.57
N TYR A 67 -5.45 -4.41 -4.30
CA TYR A 67 -5.33 -3.13 -4.97
C TYR A 67 -4.46 -3.27 -6.21
N LEU A 68 -5.07 -3.15 -7.39
CA LEU A 68 -4.39 -3.31 -8.67
C LEU A 68 -3.78 -1.98 -9.14
N THR A 69 -2.54 -2.05 -9.59
CA THR A 69 -1.75 -0.88 -10.00
C THR A 69 -0.79 -1.21 -11.13
N THR A 70 -0.15 -0.18 -11.68
CA THR A 70 0.99 -0.27 -12.59
C THR A 70 2.29 -0.16 -11.82
N GLU A 71 3.41 -0.49 -12.46
CA GLU A 71 4.77 -0.30 -11.94
C GLU A 71 5.00 1.16 -11.50
N GLU A 72 4.57 2.12 -12.33
CA GLU A 72 4.76 3.56 -12.08
C GLU A 72 4.07 4.05 -10.78
N ASN A 73 2.90 3.48 -10.45
CA ASN A 73 2.11 3.91 -9.31
C ASN A 73 2.30 3.04 -8.06
N TYR A 74 3.02 1.93 -8.20
CA TYR A 74 3.09 0.87 -7.21
C TYR A 74 3.57 1.36 -5.85
N GLU A 75 4.73 2.03 -5.79
CA GLU A 75 5.37 2.38 -4.52
C GLU A 75 4.58 3.42 -3.72
N CYS A 76 4.01 4.43 -4.39
CA CYS A 76 3.13 5.40 -3.73
C CYS A 76 1.81 4.75 -3.28
N LEU A 77 1.20 3.88 -4.10
CA LEU A 77 -0.01 3.18 -3.69
C LEU A 77 0.26 2.24 -2.52
N ARG A 78 1.40 1.54 -2.51
CA ARG A 78 1.87 0.71 -1.40
C ARG A 78 2.02 1.52 -0.11
N LEU A 79 2.58 2.73 -0.16
CA LEU A 79 2.64 3.65 0.97
C LEU A 79 1.23 3.93 1.51
N PHE A 80 0.31 4.38 0.65
CA PHE A 80 -1.06 4.71 1.06
C PHE A 80 -1.83 3.51 1.61
N ARG A 81 -1.74 2.35 0.95
CA ARG A 81 -2.41 1.12 1.38
C ARG A 81 -1.77 0.48 2.60
N THR A 82 -0.50 0.78 2.87
CA THR A 82 0.12 0.47 4.16
C THR A 82 -0.47 1.33 5.26
N GLY A 83 -0.81 2.58 5.00
CA GLY A 83 -1.42 3.48 5.99
C GLY A 83 -0.50 3.75 7.19
N SER A 84 -1.05 4.10 8.36
CA SER A 84 -2.48 4.26 8.69
C SER A 84 -3.16 5.43 7.97
N ALA A 85 -4.49 5.54 8.11
CA ALA A 85 -5.23 6.70 7.63
C ALA A 85 -4.69 8.02 8.21
N ASP A 86 -4.40 8.06 9.52
CA ASP A 86 -3.84 9.24 10.18
C ASP A 86 -2.44 9.58 9.67
N HIS A 87 -1.59 8.57 9.45
CA HIS A 87 -0.28 8.77 8.83
C HIS A 87 -0.40 9.36 7.42
N ASN A 88 -1.30 8.82 6.59
CA ASN A 88 -1.55 9.32 5.24
C ASN A 88 -2.07 10.77 5.27
N ILE A 89 -2.98 11.10 6.20
CA ILE A 89 -3.49 12.47 6.38
C ILE A 89 -2.33 13.40 6.73
N ARG A 90 -1.45 13.02 7.66
CA ARG A 90 -0.26 13.81 8.01
C ARG A 90 0.68 14.04 6.83
N LEU A 91 0.97 13.02 6.03
CA LEU A 91 1.80 13.17 4.82
C LEU A 91 1.16 14.15 3.82
N CYS A 92 -0.14 14.01 3.55
CA CYS A 92 -0.86 14.91 2.67
C CYS A 92 -0.89 16.35 3.19
N MET A 93 -1.05 16.55 4.51
CA MET A 93 -0.98 17.88 5.12
C MET A 93 0.41 18.48 4.97
N GLU A 94 1.47 17.70 5.21
CA GLU A 94 2.85 18.16 5.07
C GLU A 94 3.20 18.54 3.63
N ALA A 95 2.77 17.74 2.65
CA ALA A 95 2.91 18.10 1.24
C ALA A 95 2.22 19.44 0.95
N ARG A 96 0.97 19.63 1.41
CA ARG A 96 0.22 20.87 1.20
C ARG A 96 0.89 22.09 1.85
N ARG A 97 1.49 21.94 3.03
CA ARG A 97 2.23 23.03 3.70
C ARG A 97 3.39 23.57 2.84
N ARG A 98 3.91 22.75 1.93
CA ARG A 98 5.01 23.08 1.01
C ARG A 98 4.54 23.49 -0.39
N GLY A 99 3.22 23.61 -0.60
CA GLY A 99 2.65 23.82 -1.94
C GLY A 99 2.74 22.59 -2.85
N TRP A 100 2.98 21.41 -2.30
CA TRP A 100 3.06 20.13 -3.03
C TRP A 100 1.74 19.37 -2.93
N GLN A 101 1.60 18.32 -3.74
CA GLN A 101 0.43 17.44 -3.72
C GLN A 101 0.81 15.97 -3.72
N LEU A 102 0.54 15.27 -2.62
CA LEU A 102 0.64 13.81 -2.55
C LEU A 102 -0.68 13.17 -3.04
N LYS A 103 -0.60 12.28 -4.03
CA LYS A 103 -1.76 11.68 -4.71
C LYS A 103 -2.08 10.28 -4.16
N ALA A 104 -3.22 10.15 -3.47
CA ALA A 104 -3.70 8.87 -2.93
C ALA A 104 -4.04 7.81 -3.99
N SER A 105 -4.14 8.21 -5.26
CA SER A 105 -4.28 7.33 -6.42
C SER A 105 -3.01 6.53 -6.77
N GLY A 106 -1.87 6.86 -6.15
CA GLY A 106 -0.57 6.25 -6.47
C GLY A 106 0.28 7.07 -7.43
N ASP A 107 -0.20 8.21 -7.93
CA ASP A 107 0.55 9.02 -8.92
C ASP A 107 1.80 9.73 -8.36
N GLY A 108 2.09 9.54 -7.07
CA GLY A 108 3.28 10.08 -6.39
C GLY A 108 3.06 11.44 -5.70
N LEU A 109 4.17 12.02 -5.25
CA LEU A 109 4.27 13.36 -4.68
C LEU A 109 4.65 14.35 -5.77
N ILE A 110 3.72 15.24 -6.11
CA ILE A 110 3.89 16.27 -7.11
C ILE A 110 4.56 17.48 -6.47
N THR A 111 5.75 17.84 -6.97
CA THR A 111 6.54 18.99 -6.55
C THR A 111 6.80 19.92 -7.74
N PRO A 112 7.26 21.16 -7.54
CA PRO A 112 7.68 22.03 -8.63
C PRO A 112 8.80 21.46 -9.51
N ASN A 113 9.59 20.52 -8.97
CA ASN A 113 10.74 19.93 -9.65
C ASN A 113 10.44 18.58 -10.31
N GLY A 114 9.18 18.13 -10.26
CA GLY A 114 8.77 16.85 -10.81
C GLY A 114 8.03 15.97 -9.80
N VAL A 115 7.91 14.68 -10.15
CA VAL A 115 7.14 13.69 -9.39
C VAL A 115 8.06 12.71 -8.67
N ILE A 116 7.89 12.59 -7.36
CA ILE A 116 8.58 11.61 -6.53
C ILE A 116 7.64 10.42 -6.31
N ARG A 117 8.08 9.19 -6.64
CA ARG A 117 7.19 8.01 -6.72
C ARG A 117 7.48 6.91 -5.71
N THR A 118 8.70 6.82 -5.18
CA THR A 118 9.09 5.74 -4.27
C THR A 118 8.57 5.99 -2.86
N GLU A 119 8.23 4.93 -2.11
CA GLU A 119 7.79 5.05 -0.72
C GLU A 119 8.86 5.76 0.13
N GLU A 120 10.14 5.40 -0.08
CA GLU A 120 11.26 5.95 0.66
C GLU A 120 11.47 7.44 0.37
N ASP A 121 11.57 7.84 -0.90
CA ASP A 121 11.83 9.24 -1.25
C ASP A 121 10.66 10.13 -0.86
N ILE A 122 9.41 9.65 -0.95
CA ILE A 122 8.23 10.40 -0.48
C ILE A 122 8.34 10.64 1.04
N LEU A 123 8.66 9.60 1.81
CA LEU A 123 8.79 9.70 3.27
C LEU A 123 9.95 10.60 3.67
N VAL A 124 11.13 10.43 3.07
CA VAL A 124 12.30 11.28 3.33
C VAL A 124 12.02 12.72 2.93
N SER A 125 11.39 12.95 1.77
CA SER A 125 11.05 14.29 1.32
C SER A 125 10.12 15.00 2.28
N LEU A 126 9.08 14.33 2.78
CA LEU A 126 8.07 14.96 3.64
C LEU A 126 8.45 14.97 5.12
N LEU A 127 9.11 13.94 5.63
CA LEU A 127 9.38 13.75 7.07
C LEU A 127 10.86 13.92 7.44
N GLY A 128 11.74 14.08 6.47
CA GLY A 128 13.20 14.15 6.68
C GLY A 128 13.86 12.80 6.97
N GLN A 129 13.08 11.71 7.03
CA GLN A 129 13.57 10.36 7.28
C GLN A 129 12.57 9.31 6.79
N TYR A 130 13.07 8.10 6.54
CA TYR A 130 12.22 6.93 6.33
C TYR A 130 11.53 6.52 7.63
N VAL A 131 10.24 6.19 7.56
CA VAL A 131 9.45 5.70 8.70
C VAL A 131 8.97 4.29 8.41
N GLU A 132 9.46 3.34 9.21
CA GLU A 132 9.06 1.94 9.16
C GLU A 132 7.53 1.76 9.28
N PRO A 133 6.90 0.82 8.54
CA PRO A 133 5.46 0.58 8.59
C PRO A 133 4.87 0.45 10.00
N ARG A 134 5.56 -0.25 10.90
CA ARG A 134 5.15 -0.43 12.32
C ARG A 134 5.05 0.87 13.11
N ASN A 135 5.72 1.93 12.65
CA ASN A 135 5.74 3.24 13.30
C ASN A 135 4.77 4.25 12.65
N ARG A 136 4.01 3.84 11.62
CA ARG A 136 3.03 4.69 10.91
C ARG A 136 1.68 4.69 11.64
N ARG A 137 1.61 5.44 12.74
CA ARG A 137 0.39 5.58 13.57
C ARG A 137 -0.69 6.42 12.94
#